data_AF-A0A0F9BP13-F1
#
_entry.id   AF-A0A0F9BP13-F1
#
_cell.length_a   1.000
_cell.length_b   1.000
_cell.length_c   1.000
_cell.angle_alpha   90.00
_cell.angle_beta   90.00
_cell.angle_gamma   90.00
#
_symmetry.space_group_name_H-M   'P 1'
#
loop_
_entity.id
_entity.type
_entity.pdbx_description
1 polymer ?
#
loop_
_entity_poly.entity_id
_entity_poly.type
_entity_poly.pdbx_seq_one_letter_code
_entity_poly.pdbx_strand_id
1 'polypeptide(L)'
;MPIYSYECPEHGQHDVFTRTFDILKVRPCEKCGKDSKICITAPSRHNIERTWNDKANEYRRDPYTQAKAQLTNMHLESLEHVERDCDREPDPVQEEAIQIGAREIDKQNKNPGPS
;
A
#
# COMPACT_ATOMS: atom_id res chain seq x y z
N MET A 1 -22.56 8.98 -2.43
CA MET A 1 -22.90 7.69 -3.07
C MET A 1 -21.57 7.07 -3.47
N PRO A 2 -21.18 5.90 -2.92
CA PRO A 2 -19.90 5.30 -3.29
C PRO A 2 -19.94 4.93 -4.78
N ILE A 3 -18.86 5.28 -5.48
CA ILE A 3 -18.62 4.90 -6.86
C ILE A 3 -17.48 3.89 -6.84
N TYR A 4 -17.72 2.73 -7.44
CA TYR A 4 -16.70 1.69 -7.59
C TYR A 4 -16.43 1.49 -9.06
N SER A 5 -15.15 1.50 -9.44
CA SER A 5 -14.75 1.16 -10.81
C SER A 5 -14.61 -0.36 -10.92
N TYR A 6 -15.08 -0.95 -12.00
CA TYR A 6 -14.92 -2.36 -12.32
C TYR A 6 -14.31 -2.50 -13.70
N GLU A 7 -13.45 -3.50 -13.89
CA GLU A 7 -12.86 -3.81 -15.19
C GLU A 7 -13.48 -5.08 -15.76
N CYS A 8 -14.05 -4.94 -16.96
CA CYS A 8 -14.51 -6.07 -17.76
C CYS A 8 -13.45 -6.40 -18.82
N PRO A 9 -13.07 -7.67 -19.02
CA PRO A 9 -12.02 -8.06 -19.97
C PRO A 9 -12.36 -7.73 -21.43
N GLU A 10 -13.65 -7.53 -21.77
CA GLU A 10 -14.08 -7.21 -23.14
C GLU A 10 -14.44 -5.75 -23.37
N HIS A 11 -15.00 -5.09 -22.35
CA HIS A 11 -15.59 -3.75 -22.49
C HIS A 11 -14.80 -2.66 -21.75
N GLY A 12 -13.72 -3.03 -21.06
CA GLY A 12 -12.89 -2.13 -20.29
C GLY A 12 -13.50 -1.70 -18.96
N GLN A 13 -12.95 -0.61 -18.41
CA GLN A 13 -13.35 -0.05 -17.13
C GLN A 13 -14.71 0.64 -17.20
N HIS A 14 -15.53 0.46 -16.16
CA HIS A 14 -16.83 1.12 -16.01
C HIS A 14 -17.14 1.39 -14.54
N ASP A 15 -17.85 2.48 -14.29
CA ASP A 15 -18.22 2.89 -12.95
C ASP A 15 -19.59 2.39 -12.55
N VAL A 16 -19.69 1.90 -11.32
CA VAL A 16 -20.89 1.31 -10.76
C VAL A 16 -21.30 2.10 -9.52
N PHE A 17 -22.50 2.66 -9.57
CA PHE A 17 -23.13 3.35 -8.45
C PHE A 17 -23.84 2.34 -7.56
N THR A 18 -23.37 2.16 -6.31
CA THR A 18 -24.08 1.32 -5.34
C THR A 18 -24.66 2.16 -4.21
N ARG A 19 -25.84 1.77 -3.73
CA ARG A 19 -26.47 2.37 -2.54
C ARG A 19 -26.00 1.73 -1.24
N THR A 20 -25.40 0.54 -1.33
CA THR A 20 -24.84 -0.22 -0.22
C THR A 20 -23.31 -0.11 -0.23
N PHE A 21 -22.73 -0.17 0.97
CA PHE A 21 -21.27 -0.23 1.17
C PHE A 21 -20.69 -1.62 0.90
N ASP A 22 -21.54 -2.60 0.57
CA ASP A 22 -21.10 -3.95 0.22
C ASP A 22 -20.50 -3.95 -1.18
N ILE A 23 -19.18 -3.88 -1.17
CA ILE A 23 -18.31 -4.03 -2.33
C ILE A 23 -18.29 -5.50 -2.73
N LEU A 24 -18.85 -5.83 -3.89
CA LEU A 24 -18.68 -7.14 -4.49
C LEU A 24 -17.31 -7.18 -5.18
N LYS A 25 -16.47 -8.17 -4.84
CA LYS A 25 -15.18 -8.37 -5.51
C LYS A 25 -15.35 -8.68 -7.01
N VAL A 26 -16.46 -9.33 -7.35
CA VAL A 26 -16.82 -9.74 -8.70
C VAL A 26 -18.28 -9.38 -8.95
N ARG A 27 -18.57 -8.77 -10.09
CA ARG A 27 -19.93 -8.42 -10.54
C ARG A 27 -20.07 -8.76 -12.02
N PRO A 28 -21.24 -9.22 -12.51
CA PRO A 28 -21.43 -9.36 -13.96
C PRO A 28 -21.45 -7.98 -14.64
N CYS A 29 -20.71 -7.85 -15.73
CA CYS A 29 -20.73 -6.67 -16.59
C CYS A 29 -22.10 -6.51 -17.24
N GLU A 30 -22.68 -5.32 -17.19
CA GLU A 30 -24.03 -5.05 -17.70
C GLU A 30 -24.14 -5.19 -19.23
N LYS A 31 -23.03 -5.11 -19.96
CA LYS A 31 -22.99 -5.22 -21.44
C LYS A 31 -22.87 -6.65 -21.95
N CYS A 32 -22.15 -7.52 -21.25
CA CYS A 32 -21.81 -8.87 -21.75
C CYS A 32 -22.09 -9.99 -20.75
N GLY A 33 -22.46 -9.68 -19.51
CA GLY A 33 -22.71 -10.66 -18.46
C GLY A 33 -21.47 -11.38 -17.92
N LYS A 34 -20.28 -11.11 -18.47
CA LYS A 34 -19.02 -11.68 -17.96
C LYS A 34 -18.63 -11.04 -16.64
N ASP A 35 -17.92 -11.80 -15.83
CA ASP A 35 -17.39 -11.35 -14.55
C ASP A 35 -16.43 -10.16 -14.75
N SER A 36 -16.80 -9.02 -14.17
CA SER A 36 -15.94 -7.86 -13.98
C SER A 36 -15.40 -7.84 -12.55
N LYS A 37 -14.12 -7.49 -12.43
CA LYS A 37 -13.43 -7.39 -11.14
C LYS A 37 -13.46 -5.95 -10.67
N ILE A 38 -13.56 -5.75 -9.35
CA ILE A 38 -13.47 -4.40 -8.82
C ILE A 38 -12.04 -3.85 -8.95
N CYS A 39 -11.95 -2.63 -9.41
CA CYS A 39 -10.75 -1.82 -9.46
C CYS A 39 -10.92 -0.68 -8.46
N ILE A 40 -10.15 -0.74 -7.38
CA ILE A 40 -10.20 0.32 -6.36
C ILE A 40 -9.30 1.45 -6.85
N THR A 41 -9.87 2.39 -7.61
CA THR A 41 -9.22 3.59 -8.18
C THR A 41 -9.12 4.76 -7.20
N ALA A 42 -9.48 4.58 -5.93
CA ALA A 42 -9.29 5.61 -4.94
C ALA A 42 -7.87 5.53 -4.36
N PRO A 43 -7.12 6.66 -4.26
CA PRO A 43 -5.97 6.71 -3.37
C PRO A 43 -6.53 6.52 -1.97
N SER A 44 -6.44 5.30 -1.43
CA SER A 44 -6.68 5.07 -0.01
C SER A 44 -5.55 5.83 0.69
N ARG A 45 -5.79 7.10 1.04
CA ARG A 45 -4.92 7.88 1.90
C ARG A 45 -4.88 7.16 3.24
N HIS A 46 -3.99 6.18 3.34
CA HIS A 46 -3.45 5.67 4.59
C HIS A 46 -2.22 6.49 4.95
N ASN A 47 -2.32 7.82 4.80
CA ASN A 47 -1.31 8.71 5.34
C ASN A 47 -1.62 8.82 6.84
N ILE A 48 -1.16 7.83 7.60
CA ILE A 48 -1.19 7.88 9.06
C ILE A 48 -0.18 8.98 9.42
N GLU A 49 -0.68 10.20 9.63
CA GLU A 49 0.13 11.31 10.12
C GLU A 49 0.63 10.98 11.53
N ARG A 50 1.80 10.35 11.60
CA ARG A 50 2.51 10.11 12.86
C ARG A 50 3.12 11.42 13.32
N THR A 51 2.91 11.76 14.58
CA THR A 51 3.53 12.95 15.17
C THR A 51 5.05 12.80 15.21
N TRP A 52 5.77 13.92 15.30
CA TRP A 52 7.24 13.92 15.37
C TRP A 52 7.77 13.02 16.52
N ASN A 53 7.07 13.00 17.65
CA ASN A 53 7.43 12.17 18.80
C ASN A 53 7.25 10.67 18.52
N ASP A 54 6.20 10.28 17.79
CA ASP A 54 5.95 8.87 17.44
C ASP A 54 7.05 8.35 16.52
N LYS A 55 7.41 9.15 15.51
CA LYS A 55 8.53 8.85 14.60
C LYS A 55 9.85 8.77 15.37
N ALA A 56 10.14 9.74 16.24
CA ALA A 56 11.40 9.79 17.00
C ALA A 56 11.57 8.62 17.98
N ASN A 57 10.49 8.13 18.59
CA ASN A 57 10.53 6.99 19.52
C ASN A 57 10.73 5.65 18.81
N GLU A 58 10.09 5.45 17.65
CA GLU A 58 10.28 4.23 16.85
C GLU A 58 11.67 4.15 16.24
N TYR A 59 12.23 5.28 15.80
CA TYR A 59 13.58 5.34 15.23
C TYR A 59 14.70 5.20 16.27
N ARG A 60 14.43 5.43 17.57
CA ARG A 60 15.45 5.35 18.63
C ARG A 60 15.50 4.04 19.40
N ARG A 61 14.54 3.12 19.22
CA ARG A 61 14.45 1.89 20.04
C ARG A 61 15.45 0.81 19.62
N ASP A 62 15.49 0.48 18.34
CA ASP A 62 16.25 -0.65 17.80
C ASP A 62 16.47 -0.47 16.29
N PRO A 63 17.68 -0.72 15.74
CA PRO A 63 17.93 -0.78 14.29
C PRO A 63 16.89 -1.56 13.49
N TYR A 64 16.36 -2.66 14.02
CA TYR A 64 15.31 -3.44 13.36
C TYR A 64 14.00 -2.65 13.23
N THR A 65 13.58 -1.98 14.31
CA THR A 65 12.34 -1.20 14.32
C THR A 65 12.44 0.01 13.38
N GLN A 66 13.63 0.61 13.32
CA GLN A 66 13.94 1.70 12.39
C GLN A 66 13.87 1.24 10.92
N ALA A 67 14.52 0.13 10.59
CA ALA A 67 14.48 -0.44 9.24
C ALA A 67 13.06 -0.80 8.79
N LYS A 68 12.31 -1.45 9.69
CA LYS A 68 10.92 -1.83 9.45
C LYS A 68 10.06 -0.61 9.14
N ALA A 69 10.11 0.42 9.99
CA ALA A 69 9.34 1.64 9.80
C ALA A 69 9.67 2.35 8.47
N GLN A 70 10.95 2.46 8.13
CA GLN A 70 11.39 3.07 6.87
C GLN A 70 10.84 2.32 5.65
N LEU A 71 11.05 1.00 5.60
CA LEU A 71 10.59 0.19 4.46
C LEU A 71 9.07 0.14 4.36
N THR A 72 8.35 0.05 5.48
CA THR A 72 6.88 0.08 5.45
C THR A 72 6.36 1.42 4.96
N ASN A 73 6.98 2.54 5.35
CA ASN A 73 6.54 3.86 4.89
C ASN A 73 6.80 4.04 3.41
N MET A 74 7.99 3.66 2.92
CA MET A 74 8.31 3.69 1.49
C MET A 74 7.36 2.80 0.67
N HIS A 75 7.02 1.62 1.19
CA HIS A 75 6.05 0.74 0.54
C HIS A 75 4.66 1.37 0.46
N LEU A 76 4.18 1.96 1.56
CA LEU A 76 2.89 2.66 1.59
C LEU A 76 2.87 3.86 0.63
N GLU A 77 3.95 4.65 0.57
CA GLU A 77 4.09 5.75 -0.40
C GLU A 77 4.07 5.24 -1.84
N SER A 78 4.78 4.14 -2.14
CA SER A 78 4.75 3.53 -3.47
C SER A 78 3.35 3.05 -3.87
N LEU A 79 2.57 2.52 -2.91
CA LEU A 79 1.20 2.10 -3.14
C LEU A 79 0.24 3.29 -3.34
N GLU A 80 0.59 4.49 -2.86
CA GLU A 80 -0.20 5.71 -3.10
C GLU A 80 -0.12 6.17 -4.56
N HIS A 81 1.01 5.93 -5.23
CA HIS A 81 1.26 6.37 -6.60
C HIS A 81 0.92 5.32 -7.68
N VAL A 82 0.62 4.09 -7.30
CA VAL A 82 0.24 3.03 -8.24
C VAL A 82 -1.28 3.10 -8.44
N GLU A 83 -1.71 3.46 -9.65
CA GLU A 83 -3.06 3.14 -10.12
C GLU A 83 -3.24 1.62 -9.93
N ARG A 84 -4.18 1.21 -9.07
CA ARG A 84 -4.35 -0.23 -8.77
C ARG A 84 -4.85 -0.93 -10.02
N ASP A 85 -3.93 -1.63 -10.70
CA ASP A 85 -4.29 -2.75 -11.56
C ASP A 85 -5.18 -3.69 -10.74
N CYS A 86 -6.32 -4.09 -11.32
CA CYS A 86 -7.40 -4.76 -10.59
C CYS A 86 -7.02 -6.15 -10.05
N ASP A 87 -5.84 -6.63 -10.42
CA ASP A 87 -5.25 -7.92 -10.05
C ASP A 87 -3.97 -7.81 -9.22
N ARG A 88 -3.51 -6.60 -8.87
CA ARG A 88 -2.27 -6.43 -8.10
C ARG A 88 -2.52 -6.51 -6.60
N GLU A 89 -2.24 -7.66 -6.00
CA GLU A 89 -2.07 -7.74 -4.55
C GLU A 89 -0.78 -6.99 -4.15
N PRO A 90 -0.81 -6.13 -3.13
CA PRO A 90 0.40 -5.48 -2.65
C PRO A 90 1.32 -6.54 -2.02
N ASP A 91 2.46 -6.79 -2.64
CA ASP A 91 3.48 -7.67 -2.05
C ASP A 91 3.98 -7.06 -0.73
N PRO A 92 3.80 -7.75 0.41
CA PRO A 92 4.26 -7.23 1.68
C PRO A 92 5.78 -7.07 1.69
N VAL A 93 6.27 -6.07 2.44
CA VAL A 93 7.71 -5.90 2.66
C VAL A 93 8.30 -7.19 3.22
N GLN A 94 9.30 -7.74 2.52
CA GLN A 94 9.94 -8.99 2.92
C GLN A 94 10.79 -8.81 4.18
N GLU A 95 10.73 -9.81 5.06
CA GLU A 95 11.48 -9.81 6.32
C GLU A 95 13.01 -9.76 6.09
N GLU A 96 13.50 -10.39 5.02
CA GLU A 96 14.91 -10.36 4.64
C GLU A 96 15.39 -8.93 4.36
N ALA A 97 14.58 -8.12 3.68
CA ALA A 97 14.89 -6.73 3.39
C ALA A 97 14.97 -5.89 4.69
N ILE A 98 14.08 -6.16 5.65
CA ILE A 98 14.10 -5.51 6.97
C ILE A 98 15.40 -5.86 7.71
N GLN A 99 15.82 -7.12 7.70
CA GLN A 99 17.04 -7.56 8.37
C GLN A 99 18.32 -6.98 7.73
N ILE A 100 18.37 -6.88 6.40
CA ILE A 100 19.47 -6.24 5.68
C ILE A 100 19.54 -4.75 6.06
N GLY A 101 18.41 -4.05 6.03
CA GLY A 101 18.33 -2.64 6.43
C GLY A 101 18.74 -2.42 7.89
N ALA A 102 18.28 -3.28 8.80
CA ALA A 102 18.63 -3.23 10.21
C ALA A 102 20.13 -3.39 10.44
N ARG A 103 20.76 -4.32 9.70
CA ARG A 103 22.21 -4.55 9.78
C ARG A 103 23.01 -3.34 9.32
N GLU A 104 22.54 -2.63 8.30
CA GLU A 104 23.22 -1.44 7.78
C GLU A 104 23.11 -0.26 8.74
N ILE A 105 21.93 -0.06 9.33
CA ILE A 105 21.69 0.94 10.38
C ILE A 105 22.55 0.65 11.62
N ASP A 106 22.65 -0.61 12.06
CA ASP A 106 23.49 -0.99 13.20
C ASP A 106 24.98 -0.70 12.94
N LYS A 107 25.48 -0.93 11.71
CA LYS A 107 26.84 -0.55 11.33
C LYS A 107 27.06 0.96 11.39
N GLN A 108 26.12 1.76 10.86
CA GLN A 108 26.19 3.22 10.88
C GLN A 108 26.18 3.77 12.30
N ASN A 109 25.37 3.18 13.19
CA ASN A 109 25.33 3.57 14.61
C ASN A 109 26.64 3.23 15.34
N LYS A 110 27.28 2.12 14.98
CA LYS A 110 28.57 1.69 15.57
C LYS A 110 29.78 2.46 15.04
N ASN A 111 29.71 2.91 13.80
CA ASN A 111 30.75 3.72 13.15
C ASN A 111 30.10 4.95 12.49
N PRO A 112 29.71 5.96 13.28
CA PRO A 112 29.30 7.23 12.71
C PRO A 112 30.53 7.79 12.01
N GLY A 113 30.49 7.90 10.68
CA GLY A 113 31.55 8.54 9.92
C GLY A 113 31.87 9.93 10.47
N PRO A 114 33.07 10.47 10.26
CA PRO A 114 33.41 11.80 10.71
C PRO A 114 32.43 12.81 10.09
N SER A 115 31.69 13.50 10.95
CA SER A 115 30.79 14.61 10.64
C SER A 115 31.53 15.80 10.04
#